data_AF-A0A8X7W3Y4-F1
#
_entry.id   AF-A0A8X7W3Y4-F1
#
_cell.length_a   1.000
_cell.length_b   1.000
_cell.length_c   1.000
_cell.angle_alpha   90.00
_cell.angle_beta   90.00
_cell.angle_gamma   90.00
#
_symmetry.space_group_name_H-M   'P 1'
#
loop_
_entity.id
_entity.type
_entity.pdbx_description
1 polymer ?
#
loop_
_entity_poly.entity_id
_entity_poly.type
_entity_poly.pdbx_seq_one_letter_code
_entity_poly.pdbx_strand_id
1 'polypeptide(L)'
;MRAADPEFYREASSLQYGKVSTKISKDKIDKMAKELHDREEKRQEFSRRRKFREEKDIDSINDRNEHFNKKIERAFGKYTLEIKNNLERGTALPD
;
A
#
# COMPACT_ATOMS: atom_id res chain seq x y z
N MET A 1 36.29 18.43 -9.10
CA MET A 1 36.28 19.81 -8.55
C MET A 1 35.14 20.13 -7.59
N ARG A 2 34.07 19.32 -7.43
CA ARG A 2 33.01 19.60 -6.44
C ARG A 2 33.44 19.41 -4.97
N ALA A 3 34.26 18.41 -4.69
CA ALA A 3 34.76 18.13 -3.33
C ALA A 3 35.86 19.09 -2.84
N ALA A 4 36.31 20.03 -3.68
CA ALA A 4 37.30 21.04 -3.31
C ALA A 4 36.68 22.33 -2.75
N ASP A 5 35.36 22.49 -2.88
CA ASP A 5 34.61 23.60 -2.29
C ASP A 5 34.36 23.29 -0.79
N PRO A 6 34.89 24.09 0.15
CA PRO A 6 34.70 23.89 1.58
C PRO A 6 33.22 23.89 2.02
N GLU A 7 32.33 24.51 1.23
CA GLU A 7 30.88 24.58 1.49
C GLU A 7 30.09 23.46 0.79
N PHE A 8 30.76 22.51 0.15
CA PHE A 8 30.09 21.37 -0.51
C PHE A 8 29.55 20.35 0.50
N TYR A 9 30.36 20.01 1.51
CA TYR A 9 29.95 19.19 2.65
C TYR A 9 29.60 20.11 3.83
N ARG A 10 28.35 20.56 3.87
CA ARG A 10 27.90 21.55 4.85
C ARG A 10 27.67 20.92 6.22
N GLU A 11 28.20 21.58 7.25
CA GLU A 11 27.86 21.29 8.64
C GLU A 11 26.52 21.93 9.04
N ALA A 12 25.95 21.49 10.16
CA ALA A 12 24.64 21.96 10.66
C ALA A 12 24.61 23.49 10.94
N SER A 13 25.77 24.11 11.14
CA SER A 13 25.96 25.55 11.36
C SER A 13 26.05 26.39 10.07
N SER A 14 26.06 25.77 8.88
CA SER A 14 26.22 26.49 7.60
C SER A 14 25.02 27.40 7.30
N LEU A 15 25.31 28.69 7.12
CA LEU A 15 24.33 29.74 6.76
C LEU A 15 23.98 29.77 5.25
N GLN A 16 24.34 28.73 4.49
CA GLN A 16 24.09 28.66 3.05
C GLN A 16 22.70 28.11 2.69
N TYR A 17 21.96 27.57 3.65
CA TYR A 17 20.57 27.18 3.47
C TYR A 17 19.69 28.43 3.24
N GLY A 18 18.81 28.40 2.24
CA GLY A 18 17.90 29.51 1.91
C GLY A 18 18.51 30.69 1.13
N LYS A 19 19.84 30.74 0.95
CA LYS A 19 20.47 31.71 0.05
C LYS A 19 20.17 31.31 -1.41
N VAL A 20 19.33 32.09 -2.08
CA VAL A 20 18.79 31.89 -3.45
C VAL A 20 19.87 32.07 -4.52
N SER A 21 21.06 31.46 -4.38
CA SER A 21 22.12 31.50 -5.41
C SER A 21 22.09 30.28 -6.33
N THR A 22 21.44 29.18 -5.93
CA THR A 22 21.25 28.01 -6.78
C THR A 22 19.86 28.05 -7.41
N LYS A 23 19.68 28.84 -8.46
CA LYS A 23 18.51 28.67 -9.34
C LYS A 23 18.54 27.23 -9.86
N ILE A 24 17.67 26.38 -9.31
CA ILE A 24 17.58 24.98 -9.71
C ILE A 24 17.19 24.97 -11.18
N SER A 25 17.90 24.20 -12.01
CA SER A 25 17.56 24.07 -13.42
C SER A 25 16.19 23.42 -13.59
N LYS A 26 15.44 23.84 -14.60
CA LYS A 26 14.10 23.32 -14.88
C LYS A 26 14.09 21.79 -14.97
N ASP A 27 15.10 21.21 -15.62
CA ASP A 27 15.29 19.76 -15.74
C ASP A 27 15.30 18.99 -14.40
N LYS A 28 15.83 19.59 -13.33
CA LYS A 28 15.85 18.96 -12.00
C LYS A 28 14.48 19.00 -11.34
N ILE A 29 13.73 20.07 -11.57
CA ILE A 29 12.34 20.21 -11.10
C ILE A 29 11.47 19.19 -11.83
N ASP A 30 11.62 19.08 -13.15
CA ASP A 30 10.85 18.13 -13.97
C ASP A 30 11.13 16.67 -13.58
N LYS A 31 12.39 16.34 -13.24
CA LYS A 31 12.73 15.01 -12.71
C LYS A 31 12.06 14.71 -11.37
N MET A 32 12.05 15.68 -10.45
CA MET A 32 11.37 15.53 -9.16
C MET A 32 9.85 15.37 -9.34
N ALA A 33 9.24 16.15 -10.21
CA ALA A 33 7.81 16.05 -10.51
C ALA A 33 7.46 14.68 -11.09
N LYS A 34 8.28 14.17 -12.02
CA LYS A 34 8.12 12.82 -12.57
C LYS A 34 8.22 11.74 -11.50
N GLU A 35 9.21 11.83 -10.61
CA GLU A 35 9.37 10.86 -9.52
C GLU A 35 8.16 10.83 -8.58
N LEU A 36 7.55 11.98 -8.28
CA LEU A 36 6.34 12.05 -7.47
C LEU A 36 5.16 11.35 -8.16
N HIS A 37 4.99 11.58 -9.46
CA HIS A 37 3.96 10.90 -10.25
C HIS A 37 4.16 9.38 -10.25
N ASP A 38 5.37 8.91 -10.52
CA ASP A 38 5.71 7.48 -10.52
C ASP A 38 5.44 6.83 -9.15
N ARG A 39 5.67 7.56 -8.05
CA ARG A 39 5.35 7.09 -6.69
C ARG A 39 3.85 7.02 -6.43
N GLU A 40 3.09 7.99 -6.92
CA GLU A 40 1.63 7.99 -6.82
C GLU A 40 1.02 6.81 -7.57
N GLU A 41 1.48 6.55 -8.80
CA GLU A 41 1.04 5.38 -9.58
C GLU A 41 1.33 4.07 -8.84
N LYS A 42 2.56 3.89 -8.36
CA LYS A 42 2.94 2.70 -7.58
C LYS A 42 2.09 2.53 -6.32
N ARG A 43 1.73 3.62 -5.65
CA ARG A 43 0.86 3.58 -4.47
C ARG A 43 -0.56 3.14 -4.83
N GLN A 44 -1.09 3.60 -5.97
CA GLN A 44 -2.40 3.17 -6.45
C GLN A 44 -2.42 1.68 -6.79
N GLU A 45 -1.34 1.18 -7.41
CA GLU A 45 -1.20 -0.23 -7.77
C GLU A 45 -0.97 -1.18 -6.58
N PHE A 46 -0.55 -0.66 -5.42
CA PHE A 46 -0.24 -1.49 -4.25
C PHE A 46 -1.45 -2.31 -3.78
N SER A 47 -2.64 -1.72 -3.80
CA SER A 47 -3.88 -2.42 -3.45
C SER A 47 -4.54 -3.00 -4.71
N ARG A 48 -4.02 -4.13 -5.18
CA ARG A 48 -4.60 -4.84 -6.33
C ARG A 48 -5.94 -5.46 -5.96
N ARG A 49 -6.99 -5.14 -6.74
CA ARG A 49 -8.28 -5.85 -6.65
C ARG A 49 -8.05 -7.32 -7.01
N ARG A 50 -8.46 -8.22 -6.11
CA ARG A 50 -8.46 -9.67 -6.41
C ARG A 50 -9.57 -9.94 -7.43
N LYS A 51 -9.28 -10.74 -8.47
CA LYS A 51 -10.28 -11.16 -9.46
C LYS A 51 -11.46 -11.82 -8.74
N PHE A 52 -12.67 -11.39 -9.07
CA PHE A 52 -13.89 -12.08 -8.67
C PHE A 52 -13.93 -13.45 -9.33
N ARG A 53 -14.38 -14.48 -8.60
CA ARG A 53 -14.58 -15.84 -9.13
C ARG A 53 -16.07 -16.12 -9.04
N GLU A 54 -16.74 -16.29 -10.18
CA GLU A 54 -18.18 -16.54 -10.26
C GLU A 54 -18.59 -17.88 -9.64
N GLU A 55 -17.66 -18.83 -9.56
CA GLU A 55 -17.87 -20.15 -8.93
C GLU A 55 -17.92 -20.10 -7.39
N LYS A 56 -17.55 -18.96 -6.77
CA LYS A 56 -17.55 -18.87 -5.31
C LYS A 56 -18.95 -18.61 -4.79
N ASP A 57 -19.40 -19.39 -3.80
CA ASP A 57 -20.63 -19.13 -3.08
C ASP A 57 -20.65 -17.71 -2.48
N ILE A 58 -21.78 -17.04 -2.69
CA ILE A 58 -22.00 -15.65 -2.27
C ILE A 58 -22.60 -15.65 -0.86
N ASP A 59 -21.76 -15.30 0.12
CA ASP A 59 -22.13 -15.17 1.54
C ASP A 59 -22.64 -13.76 1.93
N SER A 60 -22.80 -12.87 0.94
CA SER A 60 -23.02 -11.44 1.16
C SER A 60 -24.18 -10.89 0.33
N ILE A 61 -24.99 -10.02 0.95
CA ILE A 61 -26.10 -9.31 0.29
C ILE A 61 -25.63 -8.04 -0.43
N ASN A 62 -24.53 -7.41 0.03
CA ASN A 62 -24.00 -6.16 -0.53
C ASN A 62 -22.46 -6.11 -0.46
N ASP A 63 -21.84 -5.19 -1.22
CA ASP A 63 -20.37 -5.05 -1.31
C ASP A 63 -19.70 -4.72 0.03
N ARG A 64 -20.37 -3.92 0.89
CA ARG A 64 -19.85 -3.59 2.22
C ARG A 64 -19.83 -4.81 3.14
N ASN A 65 -20.85 -5.65 3.03
CA ASN A 65 -20.97 -6.91 3.74
C ASN A 65 -19.94 -7.91 3.23
N GLU A 66 -19.71 -8.00 1.92
CA GLU A 66 -18.66 -8.85 1.33
C GLU A 66 -17.27 -8.47 1.87
N HIS A 67 -16.98 -7.16 1.95
CA HIS A 67 -15.74 -6.67 2.55
C HIS A 67 -15.63 -6.99 4.05
N PHE A 68 -16.75 -6.93 4.78
CA PHE A 68 -16.80 -7.27 6.20
C PHE A 68 -16.61 -8.78 6.42
N ASN A 69 -17.32 -9.63 5.69
CA ASN A 69 -17.15 -11.09 5.68
C ASN A 69 -15.69 -11.45 5.38
N LYS A 70 -15.07 -10.84 4.36
CA LYS A 70 -13.65 -11.02 4.05
C LYS A 70 -12.72 -10.60 5.20
N LYS A 71 -13.12 -9.64 6.04
CA LYS A 71 -12.34 -9.19 7.21
C LYS A 71 -12.48 -10.19 8.36
N ILE A 72 -13.69 -10.67 8.63
CA ILE A 72 -13.98 -11.70 9.63
C ILE A 72 -13.24 -12.99 9.28
N GLU A 73 -13.30 -13.44 8.03
CA GLU A 73 -12.60 -14.65 7.57
C GLU A 73 -11.08 -14.55 7.79
N ARG A 74 -10.48 -13.37 7.54
CA ARG A 74 -9.05 -13.16 7.78
C ARG A 74 -8.67 -13.20 9.26
N ALA A 75 -9.54 -12.74 10.15
CA ALA A 75 -9.27 -12.66 11.58
C ALA A 75 -9.60 -13.99 12.31
N PHE A 76 -10.72 -14.61 11.94
CA PHE A 76 -11.33 -15.72 12.68
C PHE A 76 -11.35 -17.03 11.92
N GLY A 77 -11.14 -17.04 10.59
CA GLY A 77 -11.22 -18.24 9.76
C GLY A 77 -10.30 -19.38 10.21
N LYS A 78 -9.15 -19.06 10.83
CA LYS A 78 -8.25 -20.06 11.42
C LYS A 78 -8.90 -20.81 12.60
N TYR A 79 -9.77 -20.15 13.36
CA TYR A 79 -10.39 -20.69 14.57
C TYR A 79 -11.78 -21.26 14.30
N THR A 80 -12.46 -20.80 13.25
CA THR A 80 -13.84 -21.21 12.91
C THR A 80 -13.91 -22.31 11.85
N LEU A 81 -12.79 -22.99 11.55
CA LEU A 81 -12.72 -24.05 10.54
C LEU A 81 -13.68 -25.20 10.85
N GLU A 82 -13.70 -25.66 12.09
CA GLU A 82 -14.59 -26.74 12.55
C GLU A 82 -16.07 -26.34 12.43
N ILE A 83 -16.41 -25.13 12.86
CA ILE A 83 -17.77 -24.59 12.76
C ILE A 83 -18.22 -24.55 11.30
N LYS A 84 -17.34 -24.13 10.38
CA LYS A 84 -17.63 -24.10 8.94
C LYS A 84 -17.86 -25.51 8.39
N ASN A 85 -16.99 -26.46 8.71
CA ASN A 85 -17.15 -27.85 8.27
C ASN A 85 -18.45 -28.48 8.81
N ASN A 86 -18.80 -28.17 10.06
CA ASN A 86 -20.03 -28.66 10.68
C ASN A 86 -21.29 -28.07 10.01
N LEU A 87 -21.24 -26.82 9.55
CA LEU A 87 -22.32 -26.20 8.76
C LEU A 87 -22.47 -26.89 7.39
N GLU A 88 -21.38 -27.13 6.67
CA GLU A 88 -21.41 -27.83 5.38
C GLU A 88 -21.87 -29.30 5.53
N ARG A 89 -21.49 -29.96 6.63
CA ARG A 89 -21.91 -31.34 6.95
C ARG A 89 -23.36 -31.41 7.45
N GLY A 90 -23.91 -30.30 7.93
CA GLY A 90 -25.22 -30.26 8.61
C GLY A 90 -25.25 -30.94 9.99
N THR A 91 -24.09 -31.32 10.55
CA THR A 91 -23.98 -31.98 11.86
C THR A 91 -22.73 -31.51 12.61
N ALA A 92 -22.80 -31.51 13.96
CA ALA A 92 -21.72 -31.10 14.85
C ALA A 92 -20.78 -32.25 15.25
N LEU A 93 -20.92 -33.42 14.64
CA LEU A 93 -20.07 -34.57 14.94
C LEU A 93 -18.75 -34.44 14.18
N PRO A 94 -17.61 -34.74 14.82
CA PRO A 94 -16.33 -34.86 14.13
C PRO A 94 -16.37 -36.06 13.17
N ASP A 95 -15.58 -35.98 12.09
CA ASP A 95 -15.37 -37.09 11.15
C ASP A 95 -14.61 -38.25 11.81
#